data_AF-A0A2K3MH39-F1
#
_entry.id   AF-A0A2K3MH39-F1
#
_cell.length_a   1.000
_cell.length_b   1.000
_cell.length_c   1.000
_cell.angle_alpha   90.00
_cell.angle_beta   90.00
_cell.angle_gamma   90.00
#
_symmetry.space_group_name_H-M   'P 1'
#
loop_
_entity.id
_entity.type
_entity.pdbx_description
1 polymer ?
#
loop_
_entity_poly.entity_id
_entity_poly.type
_entity_poly.pdbx_seq_one_letter_code
_entity_poly.pdbx_strand_id
1 'polypeptide(L)'
;MEEIVSTIHAILAVTLATLSVQDWKCPICPVASKSSNRQMEVLAVSLSYLIYDMVCCLFDERINWDNTIHHLVSIVGLMATLSYQKSGSELVGALWVSEMSSPFLHLREILKELGYKDTPLNLSAD
;
A
#
# COMPACT_ATOMS: atom_id res chain seq x y z
N MET A 1 -2.95 -16.21 7.03
CA MET A 1 -4.22 -15.49 6.76
C MET A 1 -3.92 -14.02 6.51
N GLU A 2 -3.10 -13.39 7.37
CA GLU A 2 -2.64 -12.01 7.21
C GLU A 2 -1.94 -11.74 5.87
N GLU A 3 -1.04 -12.64 5.42
CA GLU A 3 -0.37 -12.52 4.11
C GLU A 3 -1.34 -12.46 2.92
N ILE A 4 -2.45 -13.20 2.97
CA ILE A 4 -3.48 -13.16 1.92
C ILE A 4 -4.20 -11.82 1.94
N VAL A 5 -4.56 -11.31 3.14
CA VAL A 5 -5.22 -10.01 3.29
C VAL A 5 -4.31 -8.88 2.81
N SER A 6 -3.02 -8.94 3.18
CA SER A 6 -2.00 -8.00 2.73
C SER A 6 -1.79 -8.04 1.21
N THR A 7 -1.75 -9.23 0.61
CA THR A 7 -1.67 -9.39 -0.85
C THR A 7 -2.89 -8.80 -1.57
N ILE A 8 -4.10 -9.08 -1.06
CA ILE A 8 -5.34 -8.50 -1.61
C ILE A 8 -5.31 -6.98 -1.49
N HIS A 9 -4.91 -6.45 -0.33
CA HIS A 9 -4.76 -5.02 -0.14
C HIS A 9 -3.80 -4.42 -1.16
N ALA A 10 -2.59 -4.96 -1.30
CA ALA A 10 -1.59 -4.43 -2.22
C ALA A 10 -2.09 -4.44 -3.69
N ILE A 11 -2.74 -5.52 -4.12
CA ILE A 11 -3.33 -5.60 -5.47
C ILE A 11 -4.43 -4.54 -5.65
N LEU A 12 -5.32 -4.40 -4.67
CA LEU A 12 -6.40 -3.41 -4.71
C LEU A 12 -5.85 -1.99 -4.68
N ALA A 13 -4.89 -1.71 -3.80
CA ALA A 13 -4.21 -0.44 -3.65
C ALA A 13 -3.58 0.00 -4.97
N VAL A 14 -2.74 -0.84 -5.58
CA VAL A 14 -2.08 -0.55 -6.87
C VAL A 14 -3.11 -0.38 -7.99
N THR A 15 -4.12 -1.26 -8.06
CA THR A 15 -5.14 -1.21 -9.13
C THR A 15 -6.00 0.05 -9.02
N LEU A 16 -6.55 0.33 -7.83
CA LEU A 16 -7.37 1.51 -7.59
C LEU A 16 -6.56 2.79 -7.76
N ALA A 17 -5.32 2.83 -7.25
CA ALA A 17 -4.43 3.97 -7.44
C ALA A 17 -4.21 4.24 -8.93
N THR A 18 -3.88 3.20 -9.71
CA THR A 18 -3.70 3.29 -11.17
C THR A 18 -4.94 3.86 -11.87
N LEU A 19 -6.14 3.42 -11.48
CA LEU A 19 -7.41 3.87 -12.06
C LEU A 19 -7.86 5.26 -11.57
N SER A 20 -7.28 5.74 -10.47
CA SER A 20 -7.59 7.04 -9.89
C SER A 20 -6.69 8.17 -10.41
N VAL A 21 -5.54 7.84 -11.03
CA VAL A 21 -4.67 8.80 -11.72
C VAL A 21 -5.43 9.44 -12.88
N GLN A 22 -5.49 10.77 -12.89
CA GLN A 22 -6.27 11.53 -13.87
C GLN A 22 -5.51 11.74 -15.18
N ASP A 23 -4.20 12.00 -15.10
CA ASP A 23 -3.32 12.17 -16.26
C ASP A 23 -1.97 11.52 -15.99
N TRP A 24 -1.64 10.49 -16.78
CA TRP A 24 -0.37 9.79 -16.67
C TRP A 24 0.84 10.59 -17.17
N LYS A 25 0.63 11.70 -17.91
CA LYS A 25 1.71 12.62 -18.25
C LYS A 25 2.27 13.33 -17.03
N CYS A 26 1.42 13.56 -16.01
CA CYS A 26 1.85 14.00 -14.69
C CYS A 26 0.94 13.40 -13.60
N PRO A 27 1.27 12.21 -13.07
CA PRO A 27 0.38 11.46 -12.18
C PRO A 27 0.12 12.14 -10.83
N ILE A 28 1.00 13.04 -10.42
CA ILE A 28 0.89 13.83 -9.18
C ILE A 28 0.39 15.26 -9.40
N CYS A 29 0.09 15.65 -10.64
CA CYS A 29 -0.43 16.98 -10.95
C CYS A 29 -1.96 17.03 -10.93
N PRO A 30 -2.55 18.19 -10.59
CA PRO A 30 -1.91 19.35 -9.97
C PRO A 30 -1.57 19.09 -8.49
N VAL A 31 -0.44 19.62 -8.02
CA VAL A 31 0.02 19.45 -6.63
C VAL A 31 -0.81 20.32 -5.68
N ALA A 32 -1.06 19.81 -4.47
CA ALA A 32 -1.84 20.45 -3.41
C ALA A 32 -3.27 20.82 -3.81
N SER A 33 -3.79 20.16 -4.85
CA SER A 33 -5.13 20.40 -5.34
C SER A 33 -6.18 19.66 -4.53
N LYS A 34 -7.45 20.00 -4.78
CA LYS A 34 -8.58 19.24 -4.26
C LYS A 34 -8.51 17.79 -4.77
N SER A 35 -8.66 16.85 -3.86
CA SER A 35 -8.69 15.41 -4.17
C SER A 35 -9.98 15.05 -4.88
N SER A 36 -9.90 14.18 -5.88
CA SER A 36 -11.08 13.61 -6.54
C SER A 36 -11.71 12.49 -5.72
N ASN A 37 -13.00 12.21 -5.94
CA ASN A 37 -13.72 11.16 -5.23
C ASN A 37 -13.02 9.78 -5.34
N ARG A 38 -12.46 9.46 -6.52
CA ARG A 38 -11.71 8.21 -6.72
C ARG A 38 -10.44 8.15 -5.88
N GLN A 39 -9.66 9.24 -5.84
CA GLN A 39 -8.47 9.31 -5.00
C GLN A 39 -8.85 9.18 -3.52
N MET A 40 -9.92 9.83 -3.09
CA MET A 40 -10.42 9.70 -1.71
C MET A 40 -10.82 8.27 -1.36
N GLU A 41 -11.46 7.56 -2.28
CA GLU A 41 -11.81 6.14 -2.13
C GLU A 41 -10.57 5.25 -1.98
N VAL A 42 -9.56 5.44 -2.84
CA VAL A 42 -8.29 4.68 -2.76
C VAL A 42 -7.61 4.88 -1.39
N LEU A 43 -7.54 6.13 -0.94
CA LEU A 43 -6.92 6.47 0.34
C LEU A 43 -7.72 5.95 1.52
N ALA A 44 -9.06 5.91 1.43
CA ALA A 44 -9.92 5.35 2.48
C ALA A 44 -9.80 3.83 2.58
N VAL A 45 -9.77 3.12 1.45
CA VAL A 45 -9.52 1.66 1.41
C VAL A 45 -8.16 1.35 2.04
N SER A 46 -7.14 2.13 1.69
CA SER A 46 -5.78 1.88 2.18
C SER A 46 -5.60 2.25 3.65
N LEU A 47 -6.20 3.35 4.10
CA LEU A 47 -6.24 3.70 5.52
C LEU A 47 -6.90 2.60 6.35
N SER A 48 -8.02 2.04 5.86
CA SER A 48 -8.74 0.98 6.56
C SER A 48 -7.87 -0.27 6.72
N TYR A 49 -7.13 -0.64 5.67
CA TYR A 49 -6.16 -1.74 5.77
C TYR A 49 -5.02 -1.42 6.73
N LEU A 50 -4.39 -0.23 6.67
CA LEU A 50 -3.28 0.11 7.56
C LEU A 50 -3.68 0.12 9.03
N ILE A 51 -4.93 0.51 9.35
CA ILE A 51 -5.47 0.41 10.71
C ILE A 51 -5.64 -1.07 11.10
N TYR A 52 -6.21 -1.89 10.21
CA TYR A 52 -6.34 -3.34 10.44
C TYR A 52 -4.98 -4.00 10.69
N ASP A 53 -4.01 -3.73 9.83
CA ASP A 53 -2.66 -4.32 9.88
C ASP A 53 -1.91 -3.91 11.14
N MET A 54 -2.01 -2.63 11.52
CA MET A 54 -1.49 -2.13 12.79
C MET A 54 -2.11 -2.88 13.98
N VAL A 55 -3.43 -3.07 13.99
CA VAL A 55 -4.11 -3.76 15.09
C VAL A 55 -3.66 -5.22 15.16
N CYS A 56 -3.54 -5.92 14.03
CA CYS A 56 -2.99 -7.27 13.97
C CYS A 56 -1.57 -7.34 14.53
N CYS A 57 -0.69 -6.42 14.10
CA CYS A 57 0.69 -6.33 14.58
C CYS A 57 0.81 -6.10 16.10
N LEU A 58 -0.17 -5.46 16.75
CA LEU A 58 -0.18 -5.29 18.21
C LEU A 58 -0.50 -6.57 18.98
N PHE A 59 -1.09 -7.57 18.32
CA PHE A 59 -1.38 -8.89 18.92
C PHE A 59 -0.29 -9.92 18.64
N ASP A 60 0.69 -9.61 17.79
CA ASP A 60 1.83 -10.48 17.53
C ASP A 60 2.85 -10.39 18.69
N GLU A 61 3.57 -11.48 18.95
CA GLU A 61 4.49 -11.61 20.09
C GLU A 61 5.73 -10.71 19.96
N ARG A 62 6.02 -10.19 18.76
CA ARG A 62 7.16 -9.31 18.49
C ARG A 62 6.76 -8.04 17.74
N ILE A 63 6.77 -6.93 18.46
CA ILE A 63 6.58 -5.60 17.85
C ILE A 63 7.84 -5.21 17.08
N ASN A 64 7.69 -5.01 15.77
CA ASN A 64 8.70 -4.37 14.93
C ASN A 64 8.46 -2.86 14.91
N TRP A 65 9.32 -2.11 15.59
CA TRP A 65 9.20 -0.66 15.72
C TRP A 65 9.28 0.10 14.40
N ASP A 66 10.07 -0.36 13.44
CA ASP A 66 10.16 0.28 12.12
C ASP A 66 8.81 0.20 11.40
N ASN A 67 8.16 -0.97 11.47
CA ASN A 67 6.84 -1.18 10.88
C ASN A 67 5.76 -0.35 11.61
N THR A 68 5.77 -0.35 12.95
CA THR A 68 4.82 0.46 13.73
C THR A 68 4.94 1.94 13.43
N ILE A 69 6.15 2.51 13.38
CA ILE A 69 6.34 3.93 13.07
C ILE A 69 5.87 4.21 11.63
N HIS A 70 6.20 3.33 10.68
CA HIS A 70 5.73 3.43 9.30
C HIS A 70 4.20 3.50 9.23
N HIS A 71 3.49 2.54 9.83
CA HIS A 71 2.02 2.54 9.85
C HIS A 71 1.45 3.78 10.53
N LEU A 72 2.01 4.24 11.66
CA LEU A 72 1.53 5.45 12.34
C LEU A 72 1.63 6.69 11.44
N VAL A 73 2.79 6.90 10.82
CA VAL A 73 3.02 8.05 9.93
C VAL A 73 2.10 7.97 8.71
N SER A 74 1.97 6.79 8.10
CA SER A 74 1.09 6.55 6.96
C SER A 74 -0.39 6.80 7.31
N ILE A 75 -0.87 6.30 8.45
CA ILE A 75 -2.23 6.52 8.94
C ILE A 75 -2.51 8.01 9.12
N VAL A 76 -1.61 8.74 9.80
CA VAL A 76 -1.78 10.19 10.03
C VAL A 76 -1.79 10.95 8.71
N GLY A 77 -0.89 10.63 7.78
CA GLY A 77 -0.84 11.25 6.45
C GLY A 77 -2.12 11.04 5.66
N LEU A 78 -2.62 9.79 5.61
CA LEU A 78 -3.87 9.46 4.93
C LEU A 78 -5.09 10.15 5.58
N MET A 79 -5.17 10.14 6.92
CA MET A 79 -6.24 10.85 7.63
C MET A 79 -6.21 12.36 7.37
N ALA A 80 -5.03 12.96 7.29
CA ALA A 80 -4.89 14.38 6.97
C ALA A 80 -5.44 14.67 5.57
N THR A 81 -5.03 13.92 4.54
CA THR A 81 -5.56 14.12 3.18
C THR A 81 -7.06 13.85 3.09
N LEU A 82 -7.58 12.83 3.78
CA LEU A 82 -9.02 12.55 3.81
C LEU A 82 -9.81 13.67 4.50
N SER A 83 -9.28 14.25 5.56
CA SER A 83 -9.93 15.32 6.31
C SER A 83 -9.91 16.65 5.55
N TYR A 84 -8.76 17.02 4.98
CA TYR A 84 -8.60 18.28 4.24
C TYR A 84 -9.09 18.19 2.79
N GLN A 85 -9.29 16.98 2.26
CA GLN A 85 -9.65 16.71 0.86
C GLN A 85 -8.67 17.35 -0.14
N LYS A 86 -7.38 17.37 0.22
CA LYS A 86 -6.31 17.98 -0.56
C LYS A 86 -5.12 17.04 -0.68
N SER A 87 -4.33 17.24 -1.74
CA SER A 87 -3.11 16.46 -2.03
C SER A 87 -3.36 14.97 -2.31
N GLY A 88 -4.54 14.64 -2.85
CA GLY A 88 -4.90 13.26 -3.19
C GLY A 88 -4.00 12.67 -4.27
N SER A 89 -3.57 13.47 -5.26
CA SER A 89 -2.69 13.01 -6.34
C SER A 89 -1.32 12.61 -5.81
N GLU A 90 -0.74 13.39 -4.91
CA GLU A 90 0.56 13.11 -4.29
C GLU A 90 0.48 11.87 -3.41
N LEU A 91 -0.56 11.75 -2.59
CA LEU A 91 -0.69 10.63 -1.65
C LEU A 91 -1.05 9.32 -2.34
N VAL A 92 -1.88 9.36 -3.39
CA VAL A 92 -2.13 8.20 -4.26
C VAL A 92 -0.86 7.81 -5.02
N GLY A 93 -0.09 8.78 -5.52
CA GLY A 93 1.17 8.50 -6.20
C GLY A 93 2.20 7.85 -5.27
N ALA A 94 2.33 8.36 -4.04
CA ALA A 94 3.19 7.78 -3.02
C ALA A 94 2.76 6.35 -2.67
N LEU A 95 1.46 6.13 -2.47
CA LEU A 95 0.87 4.82 -2.19
C LEU A 95 1.08 3.83 -3.34
N TRP A 96 0.92 4.28 -4.58
CA TRP A 96 1.18 3.44 -5.75
C TRP A 96 2.64 2.98 -5.79
N VAL A 97 3.59 3.89 -5.56
CA VAL A 97 5.02 3.55 -5.55
C VAL A 97 5.37 2.62 -4.40
N SER A 98 4.83 2.85 -3.20
CA SER A 98 5.14 2.01 -2.03
C SER A 98 4.53 0.60 -2.14
N GLU A 99 3.35 0.46 -2.74
CA GLU A 99 2.65 -0.82 -2.83
C GLU A 99 2.97 -1.63 -4.09
N MET A 100 3.60 -1.03 -5.11
CA MET A 100 3.83 -1.72 -6.39
C MET A 100 4.67 -2.99 -6.25
N SER A 101 5.62 -3.03 -5.33
CA SER A 101 6.48 -4.21 -5.10
C SER A 101 5.83 -5.28 -4.22
N SER A 102 4.87 -4.91 -3.37
CA SER A 102 4.32 -5.79 -2.33
C SER A 102 3.67 -7.08 -2.88
N PRO A 103 2.86 -7.06 -3.97
CA PRO A 103 2.28 -8.29 -4.53
C PRO A 103 3.33 -9.30 -5.02
N PHE A 104 4.45 -8.81 -5.55
CA PHE A 104 5.53 -9.68 -6.02
C PHE A 104 6.32 -10.28 -4.86
N LEU A 105 6.52 -9.52 -3.78
CA LEU A 105 7.15 -10.00 -2.57
C LEU A 105 6.32 -11.13 -1.92
N HIS A 106 5.02 -10.90 -1.71
CA HIS A 106 4.14 -11.92 -1.13
C HIS A 106 4.01 -13.16 -2.03
N LEU A 107 3.96 -12.98 -3.36
CA LEU A 107 3.97 -14.11 -4.29
C LEU A 107 5.26 -14.94 -4.16
N ARG A 108 6.43 -14.30 -4.00
CA ARG A 108 7.70 -15.01 -3.76
C ARG A 108 7.68 -15.79 -2.46
N GLU A 109 7.10 -15.26 -1.40
CA GLU A 109 6.97 -15.93 -0.11
C GLU A 109 6.04 -17.14 -0.18
N ILE A 110 4.86 -16.98 -0.78
CA ILE A 110 3.92 -18.10 -1.03
C ILE A 110 4.59 -19.21 -1.86
N LEU A 111 5.35 -18.86 -2.91
CA LEU A 111 6.08 -19.84 -3.70
C LEU A 111 7.15 -20.58 -2.89
N LYS A 112 7.83 -19.90 -1.97
CA LYS A 112 8.79 -20.54 -1.04
C LYS A 112 8.08 -21.51 -0.10
N GLU A 113 6.91 -21.16 0.43
CA GLU A 113 6.12 -22.03 1.30
C GLU A 113 5.60 -23.28 0.56
N LEU A 114 5.23 -23.13 -0.71
CA LEU A 114 4.79 -24.23 -1.58
C LEU A 114 5.94 -25.15 -2.05
N GLY A 115 7.18 -24.91 -1.62
CA GLY A 115 8.33 -25.77 -1.92
C GLY A 115 9.11 -25.40 -3.18
N TYR A 116 8.83 -24.27 -3.83
CA TYR A 116 9.55 -23.81 -5.04
C TYR A 116 10.83 -23.02 -4.73
N LYS A 117 11.50 -23.33 -3.61
CA LYS A 117 12.65 -22.59 -3.06
C LYS A 117 13.86 -22.50 -4.02
N ASP A 118 14.02 -23.47 -4.92
CA ASP A 118 15.20 -23.66 -5.79
C ASP A 118 14.91 -23.51 -7.31
N THR A 119 13.83 -22.83 -7.68
CA THR A 119 13.58 -22.49 -9.10
C THR A 119 14.34 -21.21 -9.52
N PRO A 120 14.71 -21.04 -10.80
CA PRO A 120 15.45 -19.87 -11.30
C PRO A 120 14.75 -18.51 -11.06
N LEU A 121 13.49 -18.50 -10.62
CA LEU A 121 12.80 -17.34 -10.06
C LEU A 121 13.51 -16.72 -8.84
N ASN A 122 14.34 -17.49 -8.13
CA ASN A 122 15.07 -17.03 -6.94
C ASN A 122 16.45 -16.43 -7.26
N LEU A 123 17.00 -16.65 -8.47
CA LEU A 123 18.40 -16.34 -8.82
C LEU A 123 18.61 -15.02 -9.59
N SER A 124 17.56 -14.28 -9.93
CA SER A 124 17.67 -13.05 -10.74
C SER A 124 17.56 -11.74 -9.94
N ALA A 125 17.58 -11.79 -8.60
CA ALA A 125 17.32 -10.62 -7.76
C ALA A 125 18.09 -10.62 -6.43
N ASP A 126 19.35 -11.11 -6.46
CA ASP A 126 20.34 -10.81 -5.42
C ASP A 126 21.23 -9.64 -5.85
#